data_AF-A0A1M6X6A8-F1
#
_entry.id   AF-A0A1M6X6A8-F1
#
_cell.length_a   1.000
_cell.length_b   1.000
_cell.length_c   1.000
_cell.angle_alpha   90.00
_cell.angle_beta   90.00
_cell.angle_gamma   90.00
#
_symmetry.space_group_name_H-M   'P 1'
#
loop_
_entity.id
_entity.type
_entity.pdbx_description
1 polymer ?
#
loop_
_entity_poly.entity_id
_entity_poly.type
_entity_poly.pdbx_seq_one_letter_code
_entity_poly.pdbx_strand_id
1 'polypeptide(L)'
;MKINFFLILGTVFYLNANGQIVHDKVVFYETYNKSNDIDKIDLRNLNYKAGEPVFIVINVESSVPNEDFLAQREQEELKSNFGIKTDFINYTADIKFYNRFKTVLKFSYEDSPKQVIYWSGKMDDKPIVYDGLLKSSEYFSPYLKQNKYSSYIESFNKRKDILITDFVDNPTDKSIQISNRLVNKMLLQSLYNMKEESNFFEINFKNIKRVTYTSNFDIDNDKLKEVTFDKDGKPLRIVFEDLKDKNYYYQSSLVYEDNILRKIVSESTNDYHTEVPVFYQDDKLFTYDQYSIKQYRLGENNFLLSEDYYYDDEKFYFLVNQVKVNNNVLRFIENDHMNDRTYSFKSLKDYFPIKIKIREDIDEEIKRVNDKLYKETSSSYEIEYHFTNNNLIDKIVYIEKANPKQKRIINYIYEYYK
;
A
#
# COMPACT_ATOMS: atom_id res chain seq x y z
N MET A 1 -3.23 21.41 -20.09
CA MET A 1 -3.57 21.58 -18.65
C MET A 1 -2.82 20.49 -17.91
N LYS A 2 -1.82 20.85 -17.10
CA LYS A 2 -0.87 19.89 -16.50
C LYS A 2 -1.45 19.37 -15.18
N ILE A 3 -1.51 18.05 -15.02
CA ILE A 3 -2.00 17.34 -13.84
C ILE A 3 -0.82 17.16 -12.86
N ASN A 4 -1.04 17.43 -11.57
CA ASN A 4 -0.05 17.33 -10.49
C ASN A 4 -0.27 16.05 -9.67
N PHE A 5 0.81 15.48 -9.12
CA PHE A 5 0.84 14.28 -8.28
C PHE A 5 1.28 14.65 -6.86
N PHE A 6 0.71 14.02 -5.83
CA PHE A 6 1.11 14.11 -4.43
C PHE A 6 1.39 12.71 -3.86
N LEU A 7 2.35 12.59 -2.93
CA LEU A 7 2.73 11.31 -2.33
C LEU A 7 2.87 11.48 -0.81
N ILE A 8 1.84 11.12 -0.04
CA ILE A 8 1.90 11.07 1.42
C ILE A 8 1.76 9.62 1.83
N LEU A 9 2.73 9.10 2.60
CA LEU A 9 2.71 7.82 3.31
C LEU A 9 1.77 6.75 2.68
N GLY A 10 2.18 6.23 1.53
CA GLY A 10 1.56 5.04 0.94
C GLY A 10 0.24 5.23 0.18
N THR A 11 -0.19 6.45 -0.16
CA THR A 11 -1.29 6.64 -1.13
C THR A 11 -1.11 7.91 -1.96
N VAL A 12 -1.30 7.80 -3.28
CA VAL A 12 -1.28 8.92 -4.24
C VAL A 12 -2.71 9.40 -4.48
N PHE A 13 -2.94 10.72 -4.45
CA PHE A 13 -4.24 11.34 -4.69
C PHE A 13 -4.19 12.26 -5.92
N TYR A 14 -5.31 12.40 -6.65
CA TYR A 14 -5.49 13.44 -7.68
C TYR A 14 -6.73 14.28 -7.39
N LEU A 15 -6.68 15.53 -7.83
CA LEU A 15 -7.80 16.45 -7.87
C LEU A 15 -8.30 16.57 -9.31
N ASN A 16 -9.61 16.46 -9.52
CA ASN A 16 -10.21 16.79 -10.81
C ASN A 16 -10.22 18.33 -11.03
N ALA A 17 -10.65 18.77 -12.22
CA ALA A 17 -10.68 20.19 -12.60
C ALA A 17 -11.58 21.07 -11.68
N ASN A 18 -12.37 20.46 -10.80
CA ASN A 18 -13.25 21.14 -9.85
C ASN A 18 -12.75 21.03 -8.39
N GLY A 19 -11.52 20.53 -8.16
CA GLY A 19 -10.95 20.42 -6.82
C GLY A 19 -11.51 19.26 -5.97
N GLN A 20 -12.19 18.30 -6.58
CA GLN A 20 -12.65 17.09 -5.87
C GLN A 20 -11.60 15.98 -5.97
N ILE A 21 -11.35 15.29 -4.86
CA ILE A 21 -10.52 14.09 -4.83
C ILE A 21 -11.22 13.01 -5.65
N VAL A 22 -10.54 12.52 -6.69
CA VAL A 22 -10.98 11.35 -7.46
C VAL A 22 -10.00 10.23 -7.15
N HIS A 23 -10.50 9.14 -6.59
CA HIS A 23 -9.72 7.94 -6.33
C HIS A 23 -9.58 7.12 -7.62
N ASP A 24 -8.39 7.15 -8.22
CA ASP A 24 -7.99 6.10 -9.15
C ASP A 24 -6.65 5.51 -8.69
N LYS A 25 -6.57 4.17 -8.64
CA LYS A 25 -5.33 3.45 -8.32
C LYS A 25 -4.31 3.75 -9.44
N VAL A 26 -3.28 4.57 -9.19
CA VAL A 26 -2.09 4.61 -10.07
C VAL A 26 -1.34 3.31 -9.81
N VAL A 27 -1.63 2.32 -10.64
CA VAL A 27 -0.76 1.19 -10.91
C VAL A 27 0.32 1.71 -11.87
N PHE A 28 1.59 1.64 -11.47
CA PHE A 28 2.69 1.89 -12.39
C PHE A 28 2.68 0.76 -13.43
N TYR A 29 2.15 1.04 -14.62
CA TYR A 29 2.48 0.26 -15.79
C TYR A 29 3.80 0.79 -16.32
N GLU A 30 4.84 -0.04 -16.33
CA GLU A 30 5.85 0.09 -17.38
C GLU A 30 5.07 0.04 -18.69
N THR A 31 5.08 1.16 -19.42
CA THR A 31 4.58 1.22 -20.79
C THR A 31 5.41 0.25 -21.63
N TYR A 32 4.96 -0.99 -21.73
CA TYR A 32 5.29 -1.83 -22.85
C TYR A 32 4.75 -1.12 -24.09
N ASN A 33 5.68 -0.62 -24.89
CA ASN A 33 5.42 0.01 -26.16
C ASN A 33 4.93 -1.06 -27.15
N LYS A 34 3.68 -1.53 -27.00
CA LYS A 34 3.01 -2.39 -27.99
C LYS A 34 2.44 -1.52 -29.10
N SER A 35 3.34 -0.90 -29.86
CA SER A 35 2.96 -0.23 -31.10
C SER A 35 3.13 -1.12 -32.33
N ASN A 36 3.28 -2.45 -32.19
CA ASN A 36 3.45 -3.34 -33.36
C ASN A 36 2.80 -4.75 -33.28
N ASP A 37 2.12 -5.12 -32.20
CA ASP A 37 1.38 -6.40 -32.13
C ASP A 37 -0.13 -6.18 -31.96
N ILE A 38 -0.75 -5.48 -32.91
CA ILE A 38 -2.21 -5.64 -33.16
C ILE A 38 -2.38 -6.94 -33.97
N ASP A 39 -1.87 -8.03 -33.43
CA ASP A 39 -2.02 -9.36 -34.00
C ASP A 39 -3.34 -9.93 -33.49
N LYS A 40 -4.35 -9.89 -34.37
CA LYS A 40 -5.62 -10.64 -34.31
C LYS A 40 -6.23 -10.76 -32.91
N ILE A 41 -7.11 -9.82 -32.56
CA ILE A 41 -8.12 -10.03 -31.53
C ILE A 41 -8.91 -11.29 -31.91
N ASP A 42 -8.64 -12.40 -31.23
CA ASP A 42 -9.29 -13.71 -31.43
C ASP A 42 -10.74 -13.59 -30.96
N LEU A 43 -11.63 -13.05 -31.82
CA LEU A 43 -13.07 -13.00 -31.56
C LEU A 43 -13.59 -14.43 -31.49
N ARG A 44 -13.84 -14.89 -30.26
CA ARG A 44 -14.37 -16.23 -30.04
C ARG A 44 -15.88 -16.23 -30.09
N ASN A 45 -16.45 -17.21 -30.78
CA ASN A 45 -17.90 -17.43 -30.83
C ASN A 45 -18.25 -18.53 -29.84
N LEU A 46 -18.89 -18.18 -28.73
CA LEU A 46 -19.35 -19.12 -27.72
C LEU A 46 -20.84 -19.39 -27.91
N ASN A 47 -21.22 -20.67 -27.91
CA ASN A 47 -22.59 -21.07 -28.19
C ASN A 47 -23.16 -21.88 -27.03
N TYR A 48 -24.29 -21.43 -26.50
CA TYR A 48 -25.02 -22.09 -25.41
C TYR A 48 -26.34 -22.66 -25.93
N LYS A 49 -26.47 -23.99 -25.88
CA LYS A 49 -27.67 -24.72 -26.28
C LYS A 49 -28.67 -24.80 -25.14
N ALA A 50 -29.95 -24.84 -25.49
CA ALA A 50 -31.01 -25.07 -24.51
C ALA A 50 -30.87 -26.46 -23.86
N GLY A 51 -31.33 -26.58 -22.62
CA GLY A 51 -31.34 -27.82 -21.86
C GLY A 51 -30.63 -27.74 -20.50
N GLU A 52 -29.66 -26.84 -20.34
CA GLU A 52 -28.92 -26.69 -19.09
C GLU A 52 -28.81 -25.22 -18.68
N PRO A 53 -29.08 -24.88 -17.41
CA PRO A 53 -28.86 -23.54 -16.91
C PRO A 53 -27.37 -23.23 -16.82
N VAL A 54 -27.02 -21.97 -17.03
CA VAL A 54 -25.63 -21.50 -17.01
C VAL A 54 -25.52 -20.09 -16.44
N PHE A 55 -24.46 -19.87 -15.67
CA PHE A 55 -23.93 -18.55 -15.37
C PHE A 55 -22.70 -18.29 -16.22
N ILE A 56 -22.52 -17.04 -16.63
CA ILE A 56 -21.35 -16.60 -17.39
C ILE A 56 -20.85 -15.31 -16.74
N VAL A 57 -19.63 -15.35 -16.18
CA VAL A 57 -18.94 -14.19 -15.63
C VAL A 57 -18.06 -13.58 -16.73
N ILE A 58 -18.25 -12.30 -17.01
CA ILE A 58 -17.54 -11.53 -18.02
C ILE A 58 -16.64 -10.51 -17.32
N ASN A 59 -15.33 -10.59 -17.56
CA ASN A 59 -14.36 -9.55 -17.19
C ASN A 59 -13.40 -9.34 -18.37
N VAL A 60 -13.82 -8.59 -19.37
CA VAL A 60 -13.01 -8.33 -20.57
C VAL A 60 -12.41 -6.93 -20.39
N GLU A 61 -11.10 -6.79 -20.16
CA GLU A 61 -10.46 -5.50 -19.86
C GLU A 61 -9.43 -5.11 -20.93
N SER A 62 -9.44 -3.85 -21.39
CA SER A 62 -8.49 -3.35 -22.42
C SER A 62 -7.03 -3.22 -21.93
N SER A 63 -6.81 -3.27 -20.63
CA SER A 63 -5.50 -3.18 -19.97
C SER A 63 -5.21 -4.44 -19.14
N VAL A 64 -4.03 -4.50 -18.50
CA VAL A 64 -3.63 -5.64 -17.65
C VAL A 64 -4.76 -5.96 -16.67
N PRO A 65 -5.23 -7.23 -16.61
CA PRO A 65 -6.43 -7.56 -15.86
C PRO A 65 -6.20 -7.35 -14.35
N ASN A 66 -6.73 -6.26 -13.81
CA ASN A 66 -6.57 -5.92 -12.40
C ASN A 66 -7.65 -6.58 -11.53
N GLU A 67 -8.67 -7.16 -12.15
CA GLU A 67 -9.86 -7.69 -11.45
C GLU A 67 -10.19 -9.15 -11.79
N ASP A 68 -9.33 -9.86 -12.53
CA ASP A 68 -9.54 -11.28 -12.84
C ASP A 68 -9.71 -12.14 -11.57
N PHE A 69 -8.99 -11.80 -10.49
CA PHE A 69 -9.16 -12.49 -9.20
C PHE A 69 -10.57 -12.28 -8.60
N LEU A 70 -11.18 -11.10 -8.80
CA LEU A 70 -12.55 -10.81 -8.35
C LEU A 70 -13.55 -11.59 -9.20
N ALA A 71 -13.29 -11.71 -10.50
CA ALA A 71 -14.14 -12.46 -11.41
C ALA A 71 -14.10 -13.97 -11.14
N GLN A 72 -12.92 -14.51 -10.86
CA GLN A 72 -12.74 -15.90 -10.45
C GLN A 72 -13.43 -16.18 -9.11
N ARG A 73 -13.27 -15.28 -8.13
CA ARG A 73 -13.98 -15.38 -6.85
C ARG A 73 -15.50 -15.38 -7.05
N GLU A 74 -16.03 -14.51 -7.90
CA GLU A 74 -17.47 -14.48 -8.20
C GLU A 74 -17.93 -15.76 -8.92
N GLN A 75 -17.14 -16.27 -9.87
CA GLN A 75 -17.42 -17.53 -10.56
C GLN A 75 -17.57 -18.70 -9.56
N GLU A 76 -16.64 -18.80 -8.61
CA GLU A 76 -16.66 -19.82 -7.56
C GLU A 76 -17.86 -19.65 -6.62
N GLU A 77 -18.17 -18.41 -6.23
CA GLU A 77 -19.30 -18.08 -5.37
C GLU A 77 -20.64 -18.49 -6.02
N LEU A 78 -20.86 -18.14 -7.30
CA LEU A 78 -22.07 -18.52 -8.04
C LEU A 78 -22.21 -20.03 -8.19
N LYS A 79 -21.09 -20.72 -8.49
CA LYS A 79 -21.05 -22.16 -8.62
C LYS A 79 -21.41 -22.84 -7.28
N SER A 80 -20.86 -22.35 -6.17
CA SER A 80 -21.12 -22.84 -4.82
C SER A 80 -22.56 -22.60 -4.39
N ASN A 81 -23.08 -21.37 -4.59
CA ASN A 81 -24.39 -20.98 -4.10
C ASN A 81 -25.55 -21.68 -4.83
N PHE A 82 -25.46 -21.82 -6.14
CA PHE A 82 -26.57 -22.31 -6.96
C PHE A 82 -26.38 -23.71 -7.51
N GLY A 83 -25.17 -24.27 -7.49
CA GLY A 83 -24.86 -25.58 -8.09
C GLY A 83 -25.05 -25.59 -9.61
N ILE A 84 -24.96 -24.43 -10.25
CA ILE A 84 -25.14 -24.25 -11.70
C ILE A 84 -23.77 -24.18 -12.37
N LYS A 85 -23.67 -24.63 -13.63
CA LYS A 85 -22.45 -24.45 -14.43
C LYS A 85 -22.14 -22.96 -14.54
N THR A 86 -20.93 -22.56 -14.17
CA THR A 86 -20.47 -21.17 -14.25
C THR A 86 -19.21 -21.08 -15.11
N ASP A 87 -19.31 -20.39 -16.24
CA ASP A 87 -18.18 -20.13 -17.13
C ASP A 87 -17.59 -18.73 -16.85
N PHE A 88 -16.29 -18.56 -17.11
CA PHE A 88 -15.59 -17.28 -17.00
C PHE A 88 -14.98 -16.91 -18.36
N ILE A 89 -15.19 -15.66 -18.78
CA ILE A 89 -14.72 -15.12 -20.06
C ILE A 89 -13.99 -13.80 -19.80
N ASN A 90 -12.72 -13.75 -20.19
CA ASN A 90 -11.86 -12.58 -20.11
C ASN A 90 -11.29 -12.16 -21.47
N TYR A 91 -11.96 -12.53 -22.56
CA TYR A 91 -11.58 -12.21 -23.93
C TYR A 91 -12.77 -11.69 -24.73
N THR A 92 -12.48 -10.94 -25.80
CA THR A 92 -13.48 -10.45 -26.75
C THR A 92 -14.25 -11.65 -27.35
N ALA A 93 -15.58 -11.63 -27.20
CA ALA A 93 -16.42 -12.77 -27.54
C ALA A 93 -17.83 -12.38 -27.99
N ASP A 94 -18.38 -13.15 -28.93
CA ASP A 94 -19.79 -13.19 -29.27
C ASP A 94 -20.42 -14.41 -28.56
N ILE A 95 -21.35 -14.16 -27.63
CA ILE A 95 -22.07 -15.20 -26.90
C ILE A 95 -23.46 -15.37 -27.50
N LYS A 96 -23.72 -16.54 -28.07
CA LYS A 96 -24.98 -16.90 -28.73
C LYS A 96 -25.76 -17.89 -27.88
N PHE A 97 -27.00 -17.53 -27.56
CA PHE A 97 -27.94 -18.41 -26.87
C PHE A 97 -28.93 -18.96 -27.89
N TYR A 98 -29.00 -20.28 -28.03
CA TYR A 98 -29.95 -20.95 -28.91
C TYR A 98 -31.34 -21.06 -28.25
N ASN A 99 -31.88 -19.93 -27.83
CA ASN A 99 -33.28 -19.78 -27.44
C ASN A 99 -34.13 -19.40 -28.67
N ARG A 100 -35.45 -19.30 -28.50
CA ARG A 100 -36.39 -18.89 -29.56
C ARG A 100 -36.08 -17.50 -30.12
N PHE A 101 -35.49 -16.62 -29.30
CA PHE A 101 -35.14 -15.25 -29.68
C PHE A 101 -33.80 -15.13 -30.41
N LYS A 102 -33.00 -16.20 -30.45
CA LYS A 102 -31.64 -16.22 -31.00
C LYS A 102 -30.78 -15.09 -30.42
N THR A 103 -30.81 -14.92 -29.10
CA THR A 103 -30.09 -13.83 -28.41
C THR A 103 -28.59 -13.93 -28.65
N VAL A 104 -27.96 -12.81 -29.03
CA VAL A 104 -26.52 -12.65 -29.18
C VAL A 104 -26.06 -11.47 -28.34
N LEU A 105 -25.10 -11.69 -27.45
CA LEU A 105 -24.41 -10.66 -26.68
C LEU A 105 -22.97 -10.54 -27.18
N LYS A 106 -22.48 -9.32 -27.32
CA LYS A 106 -21.15 -9.03 -27.86
C LYS A 106 -20.34 -8.29 -26.81
N PHE A 107 -19.13 -8.78 -26.55
CA PHE A 107 -18.22 -8.22 -25.56
C PHE A 107 -16.89 -7.92 -26.22
N SER A 108 -16.44 -6.69 -26.04
CA SER A 108 -15.19 -6.21 -26.63
C SER A 108 -14.31 -5.60 -25.54
N TYR A 109 -13.00 -5.57 -25.78
CA TYR A 109 -12.09 -4.84 -24.91
C TYR A 109 -12.36 -3.33 -24.90
N GLU A 110 -12.88 -2.76 -25.99
CA GLU A 110 -13.19 -1.32 -26.10
C GLU A 110 -14.19 -0.87 -25.04
N ASP A 111 -15.17 -1.72 -24.73
CA ASP A 111 -16.21 -1.43 -23.74
C ASP A 111 -15.81 -1.83 -22.31
N SER A 112 -14.71 -2.57 -22.18
CA SER A 112 -14.20 -3.17 -20.94
C SER A 112 -15.29 -3.74 -20.01
N PRO A 113 -16.19 -4.61 -20.50
CA PRO A 113 -17.42 -4.99 -19.79
C PRO A 113 -17.14 -5.89 -18.58
N LYS A 114 -17.87 -5.59 -17.49
CA LYS A 114 -17.89 -6.35 -16.23
C LYS A 114 -19.33 -6.73 -15.92
N GLN A 115 -19.69 -7.98 -16.23
CA GLN A 115 -21.08 -8.42 -16.15
C GLN A 115 -21.17 -9.88 -15.74
N VAL A 116 -22.30 -10.23 -15.14
CA VAL A 116 -22.67 -11.64 -14.93
C VAL A 116 -23.99 -11.90 -15.66
N ILE A 117 -24.03 -13.00 -16.39
CA ILE A 117 -25.20 -13.41 -17.18
C ILE A 117 -25.72 -14.71 -16.62
N TYR A 118 -27.03 -14.80 -16.41
CA TYR A 118 -27.73 -16.04 -16.13
C TYR A 118 -28.64 -16.41 -17.28
N TRP A 119 -28.62 -17.68 -17.70
CA TRP A 119 -29.64 -18.24 -18.56
C TRP A 119 -30.14 -19.57 -18.00
N SER A 120 -31.46 -19.74 -17.94
CA SER A 120 -32.11 -20.95 -17.42
C SER A 120 -31.96 -22.17 -18.33
N GLY A 121 -31.51 -21.98 -19.57
CA GLY A 121 -31.46 -23.02 -20.59
C GLY A 121 -32.81 -23.31 -21.25
N LYS A 122 -33.89 -22.57 -20.92
CA LYS A 122 -35.21 -22.75 -21.55
C LYS A 122 -35.31 -21.99 -22.87
N MET A 123 -36.02 -22.57 -23.83
CA MET A 123 -36.21 -21.98 -25.17
C MET A 123 -36.95 -20.65 -25.16
N ASP A 124 -37.89 -20.45 -24.23
CA ASP A 124 -38.71 -19.25 -24.15
C ASP A 124 -38.16 -18.19 -23.17
N ASP A 125 -36.99 -18.44 -22.56
CA ASP A 125 -36.34 -17.49 -21.65
C ASP A 125 -35.22 -16.72 -22.37
N LYS A 126 -35.15 -15.41 -22.11
CA LYS A 126 -34.00 -14.58 -22.47
C LYS A 126 -32.95 -14.65 -21.34
N PRO A 127 -31.65 -14.57 -21.66
CA PRO A 127 -30.61 -14.37 -20.65
C PRO A 127 -30.88 -13.10 -19.85
N ILE A 128 -30.63 -13.17 -18.55
CA ILE A 128 -30.71 -12.05 -17.61
C ILE A 128 -29.29 -11.57 -17.39
N VAL A 129 -29.07 -10.27 -17.53
CA VAL A 129 -27.75 -9.64 -17.37
C VAL A 129 -27.73 -8.81 -16.09
N TYR A 130 -26.62 -8.87 -15.38
CA TYR A 130 -26.27 -8.02 -14.27
C TYR A 130 -25.07 -7.17 -14.66
N ASP A 131 -25.24 -5.85 -14.62
CA ASP A 131 -24.19 -4.86 -14.92
C ASP A 131 -23.29 -4.65 -13.71
N GLY A 132 -22.49 -5.67 -13.41
CA GLY A 132 -21.51 -5.67 -12.32
C GLY A 132 -20.83 -7.03 -12.19
N LEU A 133 -19.72 -7.06 -11.47
CA LEU A 133 -18.97 -8.28 -11.20
C LEU A 133 -19.28 -8.89 -9.83
N LEU A 134 -19.59 -8.06 -8.83
CA LEU A 134 -19.78 -8.47 -7.44
C LEU A 134 -21.25 -8.35 -7.04
N LYS A 135 -21.67 -9.10 -6.02
CA LYS A 135 -23.05 -9.21 -5.53
C LYS A 135 -24.02 -9.91 -6.50
N SER A 136 -23.51 -10.77 -7.37
CA SER A 136 -24.34 -11.47 -8.34
C SER A 136 -25.26 -12.48 -7.65
N SER A 137 -24.81 -13.10 -6.55
CA SER A 137 -25.65 -14.02 -5.77
C SER A 137 -26.92 -13.34 -5.25
N GLU A 138 -26.80 -12.12 -4.75
CA GLU A 138 -27.91 -11.28 -4.29
C GLU A 138 -28.82 -10.88 -5.44
N TYR A 139 -28.23 -10.47 -6.57
CA TYR A 139 -28.99 -10.04 -7.74
C TYR A 139 -29.81 -11.18 -8.36
N PHE A 140 -29.24 -12.39 -8.49
CA PHE A 140 -29.89 -13.52 -9.16
C PHE A 140 -30.81 -14.35 -8.25
N SER A 141 -30.68 -14.22 -6.93
CA SER A 141 -31.49 -14.95 -5.95
C SER A 141 -33.02 -14.82 -6.17
N PRO A 142 -33.60 -13.62 -6.38
CA PRO A 142 -35.03 -13.47 -6.66
C PRO A 142 -35.47 -14.17 -7.94
N TYR A 143 -34.66 -14.11 -9.00
CA TYR A 143 -34.96 -14.76 -10.29
C TYR A 143 -34.94 -16.29 -10.19
N LEU A 144 -34.05 -16.82 -9.35
CA LEU A 144 -33.90 -18.25 -9.09
C LEU A 144 -34.82 -18.78 -7.98
N LYS A 145 -35.55 -17.89 -7.29
CA LYS A 145 -36.37 -18.20 -6.12
C LYS A 145 -35.56 -18.92 -5.02
N GLN A 146 -34.32 -18.49 -4.84
CA GLN A 146 -33.43 -18.95 -3.78
C GLN A 146 -33.06 -17.77 -2.88
N ASN A 147 -32.57 -18.06 -1.68
CA ASN A 147 -32.10 -17.05 -0.74
C ASN A 147 -30.58 -17.21 -0.55
N LYS A 148 -29.78 -16.72 -1.50
CA LYS A 148 -28.32 -16.85 -1.52
C LYS A 148 -27.68 -15.47 -1.48
N TYR A 149 -26.61 -15.35 -0.70
CA TYR A 149 -25.83 -14.14 -0.51
C TYR A 149 -24.36 -14.45 -0.69
N SER A 150 -23.58 -13.45 -1.07
CA SER A 150 -22.16 -13.60 -1.32
C SER A 150 -21.40 -13.79 -0.01
N SER A 151 -20.83 -14.97 0.20
CA SER A 151 -20.12 -15.36 1.43
C SER A 151 -18.90 -14.48 1.73
N TYR A 152 -18.26 -13.94 0.68
CA TYR A 152 -17.13 -13.03 0.81
C TYR A 152 -17.51 -11.68 1.43
N ILE A 153 -18.76 -11.22 1.27
CA ILE A 153 -19.24 -9.96 1.86
C ILE A 153 -19.41 -10.13 3.36
N GLU A 154 -20.06 -11.20 3.78
CA GLU A 154 -20.22 -11.54 5.20
C GLU A 154 -18.85 -11.72 5.87
N SER A 155 -17.95 -12.47 5.21
CA SER A 155 -16.60 -12.71 5.70
C SER A 155 -15.78 -11.42 5.81
N PHE A 156 -15.91 -10.52 4.82
CA PHE A 156 -15.26 -9.22 4.82
C PHE A 156 -15.77 -8.35 5.98
N ASN A 157 -17.09 -8.19 6.11
CA ASN A 157 -17.69 -7.37 7.16
C ASN A 157 -17.33 -7.90 8.55
N LYS A 158 -17.46 -9.21 8.78
CA LYS A 158 -17.08 -9.84 10.05
C LYS A 158 -15.61 -9.59 10.40
N ARG A 159 -14.71 -9.70 9.43
CA ARG A 159 -13.28 -9.43 9.63
C ARG A 159 -13.03 -7.94 9.89
N LYS A 160 -13.69 -7.06 9.14
CA LYS A 160 -13.60 -5.61 9.34
C LYS A 160 -14.03 -5.23 10.74
N ASP A 161 -15.20 -5.72 11.17
CA ASP A 161 -15.73 -5.53 12.52
C ASP A 161 -14.71 -5.96 13.57
N ILE A 162 -14.17 -7.18 13.50
CA ILE A 162 -13.13 -7.66 14.43
C ILE A 162 -11.90 -6.74 14.48
N LEU A 163 -11.53 -6.11 13.36
CA LEU A 163 -10.37 -5.21 13.31
C LEU A 163 -10.68 -3.79 13.83
N ILE A 164 -11.95 -3.35 13.78
CA ILE A 164 -12.36 -1.98 14.17
C ILE A 164 -13.13 -1.89 15.49
N THR A 165 -13.62 -3.00 16.06
CA THR A 165 -14.38 -3.00 17.32
C THR A 165 -13.53 -3.39 18.53
N ASP A 166 -13.83 -2.73 19.66
CA ASP A 166 -13.27 -2.94 21.01
C ASP A 166 -11.78 -2.61 21.21
N PHE A 167 -11.34 -1.45 20.72
CA PHE A 167 -10.13 -0.82 21.28
C PHE A 167 -10.42 -0.35 22.70
N VAL A 168 -10.26 -1.25 23.68
CA VAL A 168 -10.13 -0.85 25.08
C VAL A 168 -8.72 -0.31 25.25
N ASP A 169 -8.60 1.02 25.22
CA ASP A 169 -7.33 1.69 25.42
C ASP A 169 -6.78 1.35 26.83
N ASN A 170 -5.74 0.53 26.84
CA ASN A 170 -5.10 -0.02 28.03
C ASN A 170 -3.58 0.09 27.88
N PRO A 171 -3.02 1.31 27.99
CA PRO A 171 -1.59 1.53 27.89
C PRO A 171 -0.83 0.87 29.05
N THR A 172 0.33 0.32 28.76
CA THR A 172 1.26 -0.31 29.72
C THR A 172 2.65 0.33 29.59
N ASP A 173 3.61 -0.05 30.44
CA ASP A 173 5.00 0.43 30.31
C ASP A 173 5.62 0.10 28.94
N LYS A 174 5.17 -0.99 28.29
CA LYS A 174 5.61 -1.35 26.93
C LYS A 174 5.02 -0.42 25.86
N SER A 175 3.90 0.25 26.13
CA SER A 175 3.31 1.25 25.23
C SER A 175 4.28 2.41 24.97
N ILE A 176 5.05 2.84 25.99
CA ILE A 176 6.10 3.85 25.83
C ILE A 176 7.17 3.37 24.84
N GLN A 177 7.60 2.11 24.95
CA GLN A 177 8.63 1.54 24.08
C GLN A 177 8.15 1.41 22.64
N ILE A 178 6.95 0.85 22.42
CA ILE A 178 6.37 0.72 21.07
C ILE A 178 6.13 2.10 20.46
N SER A 179 5.62 3.05 21.24
CA SER A 179 5.41 4.45 20.83
C SER A 179 6.71 5.08 20.35
N ASN A 180 7.76 5.05 21.18
CA ASN A 180 9.06 5.62 20.85
C ASN A 180 9.64 4.96 19.60
N ARG A 181 9.44 3.64 19.44
CA ARG A 181 9.94 2.92 18.27
C ARG A 181 9.22 3.28 16.98
N LEU A 182 7.89 3.42 17.01
CA LEU A 182 7.10 3.89 15.88
C LEU A 182 7.51 5.31 15.48
N VAL A 183 7.61 6.21 16.46
CA VAL A 183 8.04 7.60 16.25
C VAL A 183 9.45 7.66 15.66
N ASN A 184 10.38 6.83 16.15
CA ASN A 184 11.73 6.74 15.60
C ASN A 184 11.70 6.24 14.14
N LYS A 185 10.92 5.20 13.82
CA LYS A 185 10.73 4.75 12.43
C LYS A 185 10.22 5.88 11.53
N MET A 186 9.18 6.61 11.96
CA MET A 186 8.63 7.75 11.20
C MET A 186 9.67 8.83 10.94
N LEU A 187 10.50 9.14 11.95
CA LEU A 187 11.58 10.11 11.83
C LEU A 187 12.68 9.64 10.88
N LEU A 188 13.14 8.40 11.00
CA LEU A 188 14.19 7.88 10.11
C LEU A 188 13.71 7.79 8.66
N GLN A 189 12.43 7.50 8.44
CA GLN A 189 11.80 7.56 7.12
C GLN A 189 11.76 8.99 6.57
N SER A 190 11.30 9.95 7.38
CA SER A 190 11.11 11.34 6.94
C SER A 190 12.43 12.10 6.77
N LEU A 191 13.39 11.91 7.70
CA LEU A 191 14.69 12.58 7.66
C LEU A 191 15.63 11.90 6.67
N TYR A 192 15.75 10.57 6.73
CA TYR A 192 16.86 9.84 6.08
C TYR A 192 16.41 8.86 4.99
N ASN A 193 15.11 8.80 4.68
CA ASN A 193 14.53 7.87 3.69
C ASN A 193 14.84 6.39 3.97
N MET A 194 15.05 6.04 5.25
CA MET A 194 15.25 4.65 5.68
C MET A 194 13.89 3.97 5.86
N LYS A 195 13.57 2.96 5.06
CA LYS A 195 12.28 2.25 5.11
C LYS A 195 12.25 1.27 6.29
N GLU A 196 12.50 -0.01 6.03
CA GLU A 196 12.64 -1.01 7.09
C GLU A 196 14.07 -1.07 7.64
N GLU A 197 15.02 -0.43 6.97
CA GLU A 197 16.39 -0.25 7.45
C GLU A 197 16.41 0.49 8.80
N SER A 198 15.39 1.33 9.05
CA SER A 198 15.15 2.01 10.33
C SER A 198 15.10 1.04 11.53
N ASN A 199 14.79 -0.23 11.31
CA ASN A 199 14.83 -1.25 12.35
C ASN A 199 16.26 -1.52 12.88
N PHE A 200 17.31 -1.20 12.14
CA PHE A 200 18.69 -1.48 12.54
C PHE A 200 19.41 -0.25 13.11
N PHE A 201 18.74 0.91 13.11
CA PHE A 201 19.27 2.15 13.64
C PHE A 201 18.38 2.66 14.78
N GLU A 202 19.03 3.21 15.80
CA GLU A 202 18.37 3.91 16.90
C GLU A 202 19.10 5.24 17.09
N ILE A 203 18.39 6.33 16.82
CA ILE A 203 18.93 7.69 16.86
C ILE A 203 18.25 8.46 17.98
N ASN A 204 19.06 9.07 18.85
CA ASN A 204 18.60 9.85 19.99
C ASN A 204 18.66 11.34 19.66
N PHE A 205 17.51 12.01 19.70
CA PHE A 205 17.39 13.44 19.41
C PHE A 205 17.35 14.34 20.66
N LYS A 206 17.73 13.83 21.84
CA LYS A 206 17.74 14.61 23.08
C LYS A 206 18.56 15.90 22.94
N ASN A 207 18.04 17.00 23.50
CA ASN A 207 18.60 18.36 23.41
C ASN A 207 18.66 18.97 22.00
N ILE A 208 18.14 18.30 20.98
CA ILE A 208 17.96 18.88 19.64
C ILE A 208 16.63 19.61 19.65
N LYS A 209 16.63 20.87 19.21
CA LYS A 209 15.42 21.68 19.06
C LYS A 209 14.82 21.55 17.68
N ARG A 210 15.68 21.51 16.66
CA ARG A 210 15.26 21.48 15.25
C ARG A 210 16.29 20.80 14.37
N VAL A 211 15.82 20.08 13.37
CA VAL A 211 16.62 19.55 12.25
C VAL A 211 16.11 20.14 10.95
N THR A 212 17.03 20.64 10.13
CA THR A 212 16.79 21.02 8.73
C THR A 212 17.84 20.34 7.85
N TYR A 213 17.73 20.46 6.53
CA TYR A 213 18.79 20.00 5.66
C TYR A 213 19.01 20.89 4.44
N THR A 214 20.12 20.63 3.76
CA THR A 214 20.46 21.18 2.46
C THR A 214 20.85 20.04 1.53
N SER A 215 20.44 20.11 0.26
CA SER A 215 20.81 19.13 -0.77
C SER A 215 21.38 19.84 -2.00
N ASN A 216 22.25 19.15 -2.74
CA ASN A 216 22.77 19.64 -4.04
C ASN A 216 21.97 19.10 -5.24
N PHE A 217 20.82 18.50 -4.98
CA PHE A 217 19.90 17.92 -5.95
C PHE A 217 18.47 18.01 -5.42
N ASP A 218 17.49 17.93 -6.31
CA ASP A 218 16.09 17.87 -5.95
C ASP A 218 15.75 16.45 -5.46
N ILE A 219 15.15 16.36 -4.27
CA ILE A 219 14.61 15.12 -3.70
C ILE A 219 13.15 15.04 -4.15
N ASP A 220 12.67 13.89 -4.63
CA ASP A 220 11.37 13.80 -5.32
C ASP A 220 10.19 14.45 -4.55
N ASN A 221 9.39 15.23 -5.29
CA ASN A 221 8.11 15.91 -5.01
C ASN A 221 7.96 16.75 -3.72
N ASP A 222 8.39 16.26 -2.55
CA ASP A 222 8.24 16.92 -1.26
C ASP A 222 9.60 17.11 -0.60
N LYS A 223 9.91 18.34 -0.24
CA LYS A 223 11.15 18.67 0.45
C LYS A 223 10.86 18.81 1.93
N LEU A 224 11.42 17.94 2.75
CA LEU A 224 11.34 18.14 4.20
C LEU A 224 11.98 19.51 4.53
N LYS A 225 11.22 20.37 5.20
CA LYS A 225 11.64 21.72 5.55
C LYS A 225 12.30 21.73 6.92
N GLU A 226 11.60 21.19 7.91
CA GLU A 226 12.11 21.08 9.27
C GLU A 226 11.41 19.97 10.06
N VAL A 227 12.12 19.41 11.03
CA VAL A 227 11.55 18.67 12.15
C VAL A 227 11.89 19.43 13.42
N THR A 228 10.90 19.63 14.29
CA THR A 228 11.10 20.23 15.62
C THR A 228 10.84 19.21 16.70
N PHE A 229 11.53 19.37 17.83
CA PHE A 229 11.51 18.42 18.93
C PHE A 229 11.28 19.15 20.25
N ASP A 230 10.96 18.42 21.31
CA ASP A 230 11.07 18.89 22.69
C ASP A 230 12.48 18.67 23.25
N LYS A 231 12.72 19.08 24.51
CA LYS A 231 14.04 18.94 25.16
C LYS A 231 14.47 17.48 25.35
N ASP A 232 13.52 16.56 25.49
CA ASP A 232 13.78 15.13 25.66
C ASP A 232 14.03 14.43 24.31
N GLY A 233 13.87 15.15 23.20
CA GLY A 233 14.13 14.65 21.85
C GLY A 233 12.92 14.00 21.19
N LYS A 234 11.70 14.23 21.70
CA LYS A 234 10.48 13.76 21.04
C LYS A 234 10.10 14.74 19.93
N PRO A 235 9.82 14.27 18.71
CA PRO A 235 9.42 15.15 17.63
C PRO A 235 8.04 15.71 17.89
N LEU A 236 7.89 17.02 17.77
CA LEU A 236 6.62 17.73 17.94
C LEU A 236 5.95 17.98 16.59
N ARG A 237 6.74 18.29 15.56
CA ARG A 237 6.24 18.68 14.24
C ARG A 237 7.23 18.35 13.14
N ILE A 238 6.72 17.81 12.04
CA ILE A 238 7.42 17.56 10.77
C ILE A 238 6.77 18.42 9.70
N VAL A 239 7.55 19.22 8.97
CA VAL A 239 7.03 20.14 7.95
C VAL A 239 7.67 19.81 6.60
N PHE A 240 6.85 19.67 5.57
CA PHE A 240 7.25 19.49 4.17
C PHE A 240 6.82 20.72 3.36
N GLU A 241 7.65 21.11 2.40
CA GLU A 241 7.33 22.10 1.37
C GLU A 241 7.20 21.42 0.01
N ASP A 242 6.19 21.81 -0.77
CA ASP A 242 6.06 21.35 -2.15
C ASP A 242 7.12 22.04 -3.02
N LEU A 243 7.82 21.25 -3.84
CA LEU A 243 8.90 21.77 -4.67
C LEU A 243 8.42 22.69 -5.80
N LYS A 244 7.17 22.55 -6.24
CA LYS A 244 6.54 23.29 -7.34
C LYS A 244 5.77 24.52 -6.83
N ASP A 245 5.17 24.43 -5.64
CA ASP A 245 4.51 25.55 -4.97
C ASP A 245 5.08 25.79 -3.57
N LYS A 246 6.00 26.75 -3.49
CA LYS A 246 6.63 27.15 -2.21
C LYS A 246 5.65 27.74 -1.19
N ASN A 247 4.44 28.12 -1.61
CA ASN A 247 3.39 28.56 -0.70
C ASN A 247 2.60 27.39 -0.13
N TYR A 248 2.71 26.20 -0.73
CA TYR A 248 2.12 25.00 -0.20
C TYR A 248 3.04 24.34 0.81
N TYR A 249 2.53 24.13 2.02
CA TYR A 249 3.18 23.33 3.03
C TYR A 249 2.23 22.27 3.57
N TYR A 250 2.79 21.13 3.91
CA TYR A 250 2.14 20.07 4.64
C TYR A 250 2.86 19.90 5.97
N GLN A 251 2.14 19.93 7.08
CA GLN A 251 2.70 19.70 8.41
C GLN A 251 2.03 18.52 9.09
N SER A 252 2.80 17.75 9.84
CA SER A 252 2.30 16.70 10.73
C SER A 252 2.79 16.95 12.14
N SER A 253 1.86 17.14 13.07
CA SER A 253 2.11 17.35 14.49
C SER A 253 1.88 16.05 15.25
N LEU A 254 2.80 15.69 16.14
CA LEU A 254 2.72 14.49 16.97
C LEU A 254 2.30 14.91 18.37
N VAL A 255 1.17 14.37 18.84
CA VAL A 255 0.56 14.74 20.12
C VAL A 255 0.75 13.61 21.11
N TYR A 256 1.28 13.93 22.29
CA TYR A 256 1.63 12.97 23.33
C TYR A 256 0.81 13.21 24.60
N GLU A 257 0.55 12.13 25.33
CA GLU A 257 -0.01 12.10 26.68
C GLU A 257 0.77 11.04 27.46
N ASP A 258 1.14 11.29 28.71
CA ASP A 258 1.90 10.33 29.54
C ASP A 258 3.09 9.66 28.83
N ASN A 259 3.78 10.43 28.00
CA ASN A 259 4.93 10.02 27.18
C ASN A 259 4.66 9.04 26.03
N ILE A 260 3.40 8.69 25.73
CA ILE A 260 2.99 7.89 24.59
C ILE A 260 2.34 8.77 23.50
N LEU A 261 2.48 8.38 22.23
CA LEU A 261 1.85 9.04 21.09
C LEU A 261 0.34 8.77 21.11
N ARG A 262 -0.50 9.81 21.08
CA ARG A 262 -1.97 9.65 21.10
C ARG A 262 -2.62 9.94 19.77
N LYS A 263 -2.04 10.85 18.99
CA LYS A 263 -2.53 11.16 17.66
C LYS A 263 -1.47 11.85 16.81
N ILE A 264 -1.65 11.72 15.50
CA ILE A 264 -0.93 12.47 14.48
C ILE A 264 -1.95 13.39 13.82
N VAL A 265 -1.69 14.70 13.86
CA VAL A 265 -2.55 15.72 13.25
C VAL A 265 -1.84 16.28 12.04
N SER A 266 -2.45 16.16 10.88
CA SER A 266 -1.85 16.56 9.61
C SER A 266 -2.67 17.65 8.96
N GLU A 267 -2.00 18.74 8.58
CA GLU A 267 -2.62 19.96 8.06
C GLU A 267 -1.87 20.45 6.82
N SER A 268 -2.58 21.06 5.88
CA SER A 268 -1.96 21.78 4.75
C SER A 268 -2.58 23.15 4.52
N THR A 269 -1.92 23.96 3.70
CA THR A 269 -2.42 25.28 3.30
C THR A 269 -3.70 25.26 2.47
N ASN A 270 -4.08 24.11 1.92
CA ASN A 270 -5.29 23.95 1.11
C ASN A 270 -6.46 23.40 1.92
N ASP A 271 -6.51 23.71 3.22
CA ASP A 271 -7.54 23.25 4.16
C ASP A 271 -7.65 21.72 4.30
N TYR A 272 -6.60 20.97 3.92
CA TYR A 272 -6.52 19.56 4.27
C TYR A 272 -6.29 19.43 5.77
N HIS A 273 -7.11 18.62 6.44
CA HIS A 273 -7.00 18.30 7.85
C HIS A 273 -7.30 16.82 8.06
N THR A 274 -6.37 16.09 8.67
CA THR A 274 -6.59 14.71 9.10
C THR A 274 -6.06 14.48 10.51
N GLU A 275 -6.77 13.65 11.26
CA GLU A 275 -6.35 13.21 12.58
C GLU A 275 -6.34 11.68 12.59
N VAL A 276 -5.14 11.11 12.80
CA VAL A 276 -4.96 9.67 12.95
C VAL A 276 -4.79 9.37 14.44
N PRO A 277 -5.80 8.78 15.10
CA PRO A 277 -5.71 8.41 16.49
C PRO A 277 -4.79 7.19 16.69
N VAL A 278 -4.19 7.11 17.87
CA VAL A 278 -3.28 6.03 18.28
C VAL A 278 -3.80 5.41 19.58
N PHE A 279 -4.04 4.11 19.54
CA PHE A 279 -4.57 3.34 20.66
C PHE A 279 -3.59 2.28 21.10
N TYR A 280 -3.64 1.93 22.39
CA TYR A 280 -2.80 0.90 22.96
C TYR A 280 -3.67 -0.19 23.56
N GLN A 281 -3.34 -1.43 23.27
CA GLN A 281 -3.98 -2.58 23.89
C GLN A 281 -2.89 -3.59 24.23
N ASP A 282 -2.59 -3.68 25.52
CA ASP A 282 -1.54 -4.53 26.09
C ASP A 282 -0.16 -4.24 25.47
N ASP A 283 0.34 -5.15 24.63
CA ASP A 283 1.65 -5.12 23.98
C ASP A 283 1.57 -4.62 22.51
N LYS A 284 0.45 -4.00 22.12
CA LYS A 284 0.19 -3.54 20.76
C LYS A 284 -0.16 -2.06 20.70
N LEU A 285 0.19 -1.45 19.57
CA LEU A 285 -0.22 -0.11 19.17
C LEU A 285 -1.07 -0.22 17.90
N PHE A 286 -2.16 0.52 17.84
CA PHE A 286 -3.05 0.57 16.68
C PHE A 286 -3.19 2.00 16.16
N THR A 287 -3.20 2.13 14.84
CA THR A 287 -3.60 3.35 14.14
C THR A 287 -4.62 2.98 13.08
N TYR A 288 -5.67 3.76 12.89
CA TYR A 288 -6.60 3.52 11.80
C TYR A 288 -7.04 4.83 11.16
N ASP A 289 -7.45 4.72 9.90
CA ASP A 289 -8.11 5.75 9.14
C ASP A 289 -9.33 5.14 8.42
N GLN A 290 -9.92 5.89 7.49
CA GLN A 290 -11.11 5.47 6.75
C GLN A 290 -10.88 4.23 5.85
N TYR A 291 -9.63 3.88 5.54
CA TYR A 291 -9.27 2.86 4.54
C TYR A 291 -8.32 1.79 5.08
N SER A 292 -7.71 2.03 6.24
CA SER A 292 -6.68 1.14 6.77
C SER A 292 -6.68 1.04 8.29
N ILE A 293 -6.20 -0.10 8.78
CA ILE A 293 -5.90 -0.35 10.18
C ILE A 293 -4.49 -0.92 10.23
N LYS A 294 -3.62 -0.30 11.00
CA LYS A 294 -2.25 -0.75 11.20
C LYS A 294 -2.06 -1.15 12.65
N GLN A 295 -1.54 -2.35 12.83
CA GLN A 295 -1.19 -2.89 14.13
C GLN A 295 0.33 -2.98 14.22
N TYR A 296 0.89 -2.50 15.32
CA TYR A 296 2.31 -2.56 15.63
C TYR A 296 2.56 -3.30 16.94
N ARG A 297 3.69 -4.01 17.01
CA ARG A 297 4.20 -4.60 18.25
C ARG A 297 5.72 -4.66 18.22
N LEU A 298 6.34 -4.75 19.40
CA LEU A 298 7.77 -5.04 19.49
C LEU A 298 8.01 -6.56 19.42
N GLY A 299 8.90 -6.96 18.52
CA GLY A 299 9.49 -8.28 18.48
C GLY A 299 10.76 -8.38 19.33
N GLU A 300 11.53 -9.43 19.11
CA GLU A 300 12.87 -9.55 19.70
C GLU A 300 13.72 -8.33 19.32
N ASN A 301 14.60 -7.90 20.25
CA ASN A 301 15.49 -6.75 20.05
C ASN A 301 14.79 -5.42 19.70
N ASN A 302 13.54 -5.25 20.11
CA ASN A 302 12.76 -4.03 19.82
C ASN A 302 12.58 -3.78 18.31
N PHE A 303 12.58 -4.82 17.49
CA PHE A 303 12.13 -4.70 16.10
C PHE A 303 10.66 -4.35 16.07
N LEU A 304 10.30 -3.35 15.26
CA LEU A 304 8.91 -2.94 15.10
C LEU A 304 8.26 -3.81 14.04
N LEU A 305 7.42 -4.74 14.50
CA LEU A 305 6.64 -5.62 13.63
C LEU A 305 5.31 -4.97 13.35
N SER A 306 4.80 -5.14 12.13
CA SER A 306 3.51 -4.56 11.74
C SER A 306 2.66 -5.49 10.90
N GLU A 307 1.35 -5.26 10.97
CA GLU A 307 0.36 -5.77 10.04
C GLU A 307 -0.54 -4.59 9.64
N ASP A 308 -0.51 -4.26 8.36
CA ASP A 308 -1.15 -3.09 7.79
C ASP A 308 -2.28 -3.59 6.89
N TYR A 309 -3.51 -3.56 7.39
CA TYR A 309 -4.71 -3.99 6.69
C TYR A 309 -5.32 -2.81 5.94
N TYR A 310 -5.35 -2.88 4.62
CA TYR A 310 -6.09 -1.95 3.78
C TYR A 310 -7.36 -2.65 3.29
N TYR A 311 -8.50 -2.00 3.40
CA TYR A 311 -9.77 -2.59 3.00
C TYR A 311 -10.45 -1.77 1.91
N ASP A 312 -11.07 -2.49 0.96
CA ASP A 312 -11.82 -1.91 -0.14
C ASP A 312 -13.29 -2.34 0.02
N ASP A 313 -14.12 -1.44 0.55
CA ASP A 313 -15.53 -1.71 0.87
C ASP A 313 -16.38 -1.96 -0.37
N GLU A 314 -15.97 -1.44 -1.53
CA GLU A 314 -16.67 -1.66 -2.79
C GLU A 314 -16.39 -3.06 -3.34
N LYS A 315 -15.15 -3.54 -3.16
CA LYS A 315 -14.69 -4.83 -3.66
C LYS A 315 -14.69 -5.95 -2.62
N PHE A 316 -14.98 -5.66 -1.36
CA PHE A 316 -15.04 -6.62 -0.25
C PHE A 316 -13.77 -7.47 -0.13
N TYR A 317 -12.61 -6.83 -0.05
CA TYR A 317 -11.34 -7.54 0.15
C TYR A 317 -10.35 -6.72 0.97
N PHE A 318 -9.37 -7.42 1.55
CA PHE A 318 -8.27 -6.83 2.29
C PHE A 318 -6.98 -7.01 1.52
N LEU A 319 -6.18 -5.95 1.44
CA LEU A 319 -4.75 -6.04 1.16
C LEU A 319 -4.00 -6.00 2.49
N VAL A 320 -2.98 -6.83 2.65
CA VAL A 320 -2.21 -6.88 3.90
C VAL A 320 -0.72 -6.75 3.62
N ASN A 321 -0.10 -5.70 4.16
CA ASN A 321 1.34 -5.59 4.23
C ASN A 321 1.82 -6.01 5.62
N GLN A 322 2.98 -6.66 5.73
CA GLN A 322 3.47 -7.21 6.99
C GLN A 322 4.97 -7.01 7.16
N VAL A 323 5.37 -6.61 8.38
CA VAL A 323 6.77 -6.68 8.83
C VAL A 323 6.89 -7.79 9.85
N LYS A 324 7.72 -8.79 9.56
CA LYS A 324 7.95 -9.96 10.40
C LYS A 324 9.44 -10.16 10.67
N VAL A 325 9.77 -10.72 11.83
CA VAL A 325 11.12 -11.17 12.14
C VAL A 325 11.08 -12.66 12.52
N ASN A 326 12.05 -13.42 12.02
CA ASN A 326 12.28 -14.79 12.42
C ASN A 326 13.80 -15.04 12.45
N ASN A 327 14.32 -15.39 13.63
CA ASN A 327 15.75 -15.52 13.88
C ASN A 327 16.50 -14.25 13.44
N ASN A 328 17.45 -14.41 12.53
CA ASN A 328 18.30 -13.35 12.00
C ASN A 328 17.80 -12.78 10.66
N VAL A 329 16.49 -12.88 10.41
CA VAL A 329 15.86 -12.43 9.16
C VAL A 329 14.65 -11.55 9.47
N LEU A 330 14.67 -10.31 9.01
CA LEU A 330 13.51 -9.41 8.96
C LEU A 330 12.93 -9.42 7.55
N ARG A 331 11.61 -9.47 7.41
CA ARG A 331 10.90 -9.46 6.14
C ARG A 331 9.85 -8.39 6.13
N PHE A 332 9.83 -7.59 5.06
CA PHE A 332 8.68 -6.83 4.64
C PHE A 332 8.00 -7.60 3.51
N ILE A 333 6.70 -7.84 3.68
CA ILE A 333 5.87 -8.57 2.74
C ILE A 333 4.77 -7.62 2.29
N GLU A 334 4.75 -7.30 1.01
CA GLU A 334 3.67 -6.54 0.38
C GLU A 334 2.58 -7.50 -0.08
N ASN A 335 1.33 -7.06 -0.10
CA ASN A 335 0.21 -7.95 -0.44
C ASN A 335 0.37 -8.66 -1.79
N ASP A 336 0.91 -7.97 -2.80
CA ASP A 336 1.11 -8.51 -4.15
C ASP A 336 2.46 -9.20 -4.33
N HIS A 337 3.29 -9.23 -3.29
CA HIS A 337 4.67 -9.73 -3.29
C HIS A 337 5.60 -9.06 -4.30
N MET A 338 5.21 -7.92 -4.90
CA MET A 338 6.00 -7.26 -5.94
C MET A 338 7.21 -6.51 -5.38
N ASN A 339 7.16 -6.04 -4.14
CA ASN A 339 8.30 -5.34 -3.53
C ASN A 339 8.71 -5.96 -2.19
N ASP A 340 8.53 -7.27 -2.03
CA ASP A 340 8.99 -8.00 -0.85
C ASP A 340 10.49 -7.75 -0.62
N ARG A 341 10.83 -7.47 0.64
CA ARG A 341 12.20 -7.22 1.07
C ARG A 341 12.59 -8.16 2.19
N THR A 342 13.73 -8.82 2.03
CA THR A 342 14.32 -9.67 3.06
C THR A 342 15.65 -9.10 3.53
N TYR A 343 15.76 -8.86 4.82
CA TYR A 343 16.95 -8.35 5.51
C TYR A 343 17.55 -9.47 6.35
N SER A 344 18.64 -10.08 5.88
CA SER A 344 19.39 -11.10 6.62
C SER A 344 20.56 -10.45 7.34
N PHE A 345 20.57 -10.52 8.66
CA PHE A 345 21.59 -9.91 9.50
C PHE A 345 22.41 -10.96 10.25
N LYS A 346 23.57 -10.57 10.78
CA LYS A 346 24.53 -11.51 11.38
C LYS A 346 24.01 -12.13 12.67
N SER A 347 23.52 -11.32 13.61
CA SER A 347 22.95 -11.78 14.88
C SER A 347 22.15 -10.66 15.55
N LEU A 348 21.41 -10.98 16.61
CA LEU A 348 20.75 -9.97 17.45
C LEU A 348 21.74 -9.08 18.23
N LYS A 349 22.97 -9.54 18.51
CA LYS A 349 23.96 -8.72 19.23
C LYS A 349 24.78 -7.81 18.32
N ASP A 350 24.86 -8.16 17.06
CA ASP A 350 25.62 -7.48 16.02
C ASP A 350 24.94 -7.76 14.68
N TYR A 351 24.23 -6.76 14.15
CA TYR A 351 23.42 -6.89 12.94
C TYR A 351 24.27 -6.95 11.67
N PHE A 352 25.42 -6.27 11.65
CA PHE A 352 26.13 -5.99 10.40
C PHE A 352 27.10 -7.13 10.01
N PRO A 353 27.28 -7.42 8.71
CA PRO A 353 26.58 -6.82 7.57
C PRO A 353 25.11 -7.28 7.48
N ILE A 354 24.26 -6.41 6.93
CA ILE A 354 22.86 -6.72 6.63
C ILE A 354 22.76 -6.92 5.13
N LYS A 355 22.40 -8.13 4.70
CA LYS A 355 22.11 -8.43 3.30
C LYS A 355 20.65 -8.18 3.03
N ILE A 356 20.36 -7.41 2.00
CA ILE A 356 19.02 -7.02 1.59
C ILE A 356 18.75 -7.69 0.25
N LYS A 357 17.64 -8.41 0.16
CA LYS A 357 17.14 -8.95 -1.10
C LYS A 357 15.79 -8.31 -1.38
N ILE A 358 15.66 -7.65 -2.52
CA ILE A 358 14.40 -7.09 -3.01
C ILE A 358 13.97 -7.96 -4.19
N ARG A 359 12.79 -8.59 -4.08
CA ARG A 359 12.33 -9.63 -5.04
C ARG A 359 13.38 -10.75 -5.22
N GLU A 360 13.51 -11.30 -6.43
CA GLU A 360 14.48 -12.34 -6.77
C GLU A 360 15.79 -11.80 -7.35
N ASP A 361 15.83 -10.55 -7.78
CA ASP A 361 16.82 -10.03 -8.73
C ASP A 361 17.68 -8.87 -8.21
N ILE A 362 17.31 -8.24 -7.09
CA ILE A 362 18.05 -7.11 -6.53
C ILE A 362 18.68 -7.50 -5.20
N ASP A 363 20.01 -7.50 -5.19
CA ASP A 363 20.83 -7.72 -4.00
C ASP A 363 21.51 -6.43 -3.57
N GLU A 364 21.35 -6.14 -2.29
CA GLU A 364 21.87 -4.97 -1.59
C GLU A 364 22.56 -5.41 -0.29
N GLU A 365 23.46 -4.58 0.23
CA GLU A 365 24.14 -4.87 1.49
C GLU A 365 24.47 -3.59 2.25
N ILE A 366 24.11 -3.54 3.53
CA ILE A 366 24.54 -2.50 4.46
C ILE A 366 25.69 -3.02 5.32
N LYS A 367 26.82 -2.31 5.27
CA LYS A 367 28.03 -2.59 6.04
C LYS A 367 28.39 -1.41 6.93
N ARG A 368 28.83 -1.71 8.15
CA ARG A 368 29.52 -0.76 9.02
C ARG A 368 30.98 -0.71 8.62
N VAL A 369 31.44 0.41 8.06
CA VAL A 369 32.85 0.61 7.69
C VAL A 369 33.67 0.99 8.91
N ASN A 370 33.13 1.89 9.74
CA ASN A 370 33.65 2.26 11.04
C ASN A 370 32.50 2.85 11.90
N ASP A 371 32.81 3.37 13.08
CA ASP A 371 31.82 3.90 14.01
C ASP A 371 31.01 5.10 13.47
N LYS A 372 31.49 5.77 12.42
CA LYS A 372 30.91 6.98 11.85
C LYS A 372 30.48 6.85 10.40
N LEU A 373 30.62 5.67 9.80
CA LEU A 373 30.36 5.46 8.38
C LEU A 373 29.74 4.10 8.14
N TYR A 374 28.53 4.14 7.58
CA TYR A 374 27.82 2.98 7.07
C TYR A 374 27.68 3.11 5.55
N LYS A 375 27.83 2.00 4.84
CA LYS A 375 27.71 1.93 3.38
C LYS A 375 26.64 0.93 3.01
N GLU A 376 25.68 1.37 2.22
CA GLU A 376 24.71 0.53 1.53
C GLU A 376 25.15 0.41 0.06
N THR A 377 25.29 -0.81 -0.44
CA THR A 377 25.80 -1.07 -1.78
C THR A 377 24.81 -1.93 -2.55
N SER A 378 24.46 -1.51 -3.76
CA SER A 378 23.65 -2.27 -4.73
C SER A 378 24.46 -2.50 -6.02
N SER A 379 23.85 -3.07 -7.05
CA SER A 379 24.46 -3.19 -8.38
C SER A 379 24.68 -1.82 -9.06
N SER A 380 23.84 -0.82 -8.78
CA SER A 380 23.82 0.47 -9.48
C SER A 380 24.30 1.64 -8.64
N TYR A 381 24.22 1.56 -7.32
CA TYR A 381 24.52 2.67 -6.42
C TYR A 381 25.32 2.25 -5.18
N GLU A 382 25.89 3.26 -4.53
CA GLU A 382 26.40 3.21 -3.17
C GLU A 382 25.81 4.40 -2.39
N ILE A 383 25.31 4.15 -1.19
CA ILE A 383 24.85 5.20 -0.27
C ILE A 383 25.75 5.18 0.96
N GLU A 384 26.33 6.32 1.29
CA GLU A 384 27.12 6.51 2.50
C GLU A 384 26.31 7.30 3.53
N TYR A 385 26.13 6.72 4.72
CA TYR A 385 25.55 7.38 5.89
C TYR A 385 26.67 7.79 6.84
N HIS A 386 26.86 9.10 7.02
CA HIS A 386 27.90 9.68 7.87
C HIS A 386 27.29 10.09 9.22
N PHE A 387 27.90 9.62 10.32
CA PHE A 387 27.42 9.85 11.67
C PHE A 387 28.35 10.78 12.45
N THR A 388 27.74 11.63 13.26
CA THR A 388 28.43 12.48 14.26
C THR A 388 28.86 11.65 15.48
N ASN A 389 29.64 12.27 16.38
CA ASN A 389 29.98 11.68 17.68
C ASN A 389 28.76 11.36 18.57
N ASN A 390 27.63 12.03 18.32
CA ASN A 390 26.40 11.86 19.09
C ASN A 390 25.45 10.83 18.44
N ASN A 391 25.95 10.02 17.50
CA ASN A 391 25.17 9.02 16.77
C ASN A 391 24.00 9.60 15.95
N LEU A 392 24.14 10.84 15.47
CA LEU A 392 23.22 11.49 14.52
C LEU A 392 23.78 11.41 13.11
N ILE A 393 22.94 11.21 12.10
CA ILE A 393 23.36 11.26 10.69
C ILE A 393 23.48 12.72 10.25
N ASP A 394 24.68 13.22 9.98
CA ASP A 394 24.88 14.61 9.51
C ASP A 394 24.95 14.72 8.00
N LYS A 395 25.22 13.62 7.29
CA LYS A 395 25.34 13.64 5.84
C LYS A 395 25.02 12.29 5.21
N ILE A 396 24.27 12.33 4.11
CA ILE A 396 24.04 11.18 3.23
C ILE A 396 24.63 11.49 1.86
N VAL A 397 25.40 10.56 1.30
CA VAL A 397 26.02 10.68 -0.02
C VAL A 397 25.55 9.54 -0.89
N TYR A 398 24.84 9.86 -1.98
CA TYR A 398 24.46 8.90 -3.02
C TYR A 398 25.48 8.97 -4.16
N ILE A 399 26.00 7.80 -4.53
CA ILE A 399 27.03 7.62 -5.54
C ILE A 399 26.50 6.63 -6.58
N GLU A 400 26.23 7.10 -7.79
CA GLU A 400 25.88 6.22 -8.91
C GLU A 400 27.16 5.55 -9.42
N LYS A 401 27.19 4.21 -9.51
CA LYS A 401 28.38 3.48 -9.95
C LYS A 401 28.76 3.77 -11.40
N ALA A 402 27.78 4.10 -12.24
CA ALA A 402 27.99 4.53 -13.61
C ALA A 402 28.67 5.92 -13.70
N ASN A 403 28.50 6.77 -12.68
CA ASN A 403 29.09 8.10 -12.63
C ASN A 403 29.57 8.48 -11.22
N PRO A 404 30.65 7.84 -10.72
CA PRO A 404 31.08 7.97 -9.33
C PRO A 404 31.61 9.37 -8.97
N LYS A 405 31.86 10.21 -9.98
CA LYS A 405 32.28 11.62 -9.79
C LYS A 405 31.12 12.53 -9.44
N GLN A 406 29.89 12.19 -9.84
CA GLN A 406 28.70 12.98 -9.56
C GLN A 406 28.02 12.47 -8.30
N LYS A 407 28.32 13.13 -7.18
CA LYS A 407 27.75 12.79 -5.87
C LYS A 407 26.52 13.63 -5.59
N ARG A 408 25.42 12.98 -5.24
CA ARG A 408 24.23 13.64 -4.69
C ARG A 408 24.33 13.61 -3.17
N ILE A 409 24.23 14.77 -2.52
CA ILE A 409 24.57 14.94 -1.10
C ILE A 409 23.41 15.64 -0.40
N ILE A 410 23.04 15.10 0.77
CA ILE A 410 22.16 15.74 1.75
C ILE A 410 22.98 16.01 3.00
N ASN A 411 23.00 17.25 3.49
CA ASN A 411 23.62 17.62 4.77
C ASN A 411 22.53 18.06 5.75
N TYR A 412 22.51 17.45 6.94
CA TYR A 412 21.56 17.74 8.01
C TYR A 412 22.18 18.75 9.00
N ILE A 413 21.36 19.71 9.41
CA ILE A 413 21.75 20.80 10.29
C ILE A 413 20.93 20.69 11.56
N TYR A 414 21.62 20.58 12.70
CA TYR A 414 21.03 20.40 14.02
C TYR A 414 21.12 21.69 14.83
N GLU A 415 19.97 22.24 15.22
CA GLU A 415 19.87 23.32 16.20
C GLU A 415 19.62 22.71 17.58
N TYR A 416 20.44 23.08 18.57
CA TYR A 416 20.34 22.57 19.95
C TYR A 416 19.61 23.55 20.86
N TYR A 417 19.00 23.03 21.92
CA TYR A 417 18.53 23.87 23.02
C TYR A 417 19.72 24.58 23.70
N LYS A 418 19.51 25.85 24.07
CA LYS A 418 20.47 26.63 24.84
C LYS A 418 20.35 26.36 26.34
#